data_AF-A0AAU6WEY7-F1
#
_entry.id   AF-A0AAU6WEY7-F1
#
_cell.length_a   1.000
_cell.length_b   1.000
_cell.length_c   1.000
_cell.angle_alpha   90.00
_cell.angle_beta   90.00
_cell.angle_gamma   90.00
#
_symmetry.space_group_name_H-M   'P 1'
#
loop_
_entity.id
_entity.type
_entity.pdbx_description
1 polymer ?
#
loop_
_entity_poly.entity_id
_entity_poly.type
_entity_poly.pdbx_seq_one_letter_code
_entity_poly.pdbx_strand_id
1 'polypeptide(L)'
;MASQLAVRIIEAVRLLHRMGYAGVRVLPGMNASGTAWRIVIFNVTEWDNASQFGAPFEPRESCSYSTAANDVFNNHIQFPSDVSYVTVAEAILSEMPSIQRTALSATGNEEYVCWYAQLASQVHGLSDLPIAYADYFDDTDGWAIGWGSRQRIPHPPTYIAVAEEASK
;
A
#
# COMPACT_ATOMS: atom_id res chain seq x y z
N MET A 1 -16.48 8.36 8.14
CA MET A 1 -16.54 7.08 7.40
C MET A 1 -15.45 7.11 6.36
N ALA A 2 -14.60 6.08 6.29
CA ALA A 2 -13.59 5.97 5.25
C ALA A 2 -14.25 5.92 3.86
N SER A 3 -13.56 6.47 2.85
CA SER A 3 -13.96 6.30 1.45
C SER A 3 -14.07 4.81 1.12
N GLN A 4 -15.15 4.41 0.46
CA GLN A 4 -15.34 3.02 0.03
C GLN A 4 -14.18 2.58 -0.88
N LEU A 5 -13.77 3.42 -1.84
CA LEU A 5 -12.64 3.13 -2.71
C LEU A 5 -11.33 2.96 -1.91
N ALA A 6 -11.09 3.76 -0.87
CA ALA A 6 -9.90 3.60 -0.03
C ALA A 6 -9.82 2.21 0.62
N VAL A 7 -10.94 1.72 1.17
CA VAL A 7 -11.03 0.37 1.74
C VAL A 7 -10.82 -0.69 0.64
N ARG A 8 -11.44 -0.51 -0.53
CA ARG A 8 -11.30 -1.43 -1.67
C ARG A 8 -9.86 -1.51 -2.20
N ILE A 9 -9.09 -0.42 -2.16
CA ILE A 9 -7.66 -0.43 -2.53
C ILE A 9 -6.86 -1.32 -1.57
N ILE A 10 -7.11 -1.24 -0.26
CA ILE A 10 -6.43 -2.09 0.72
C ILE A 10 -6.77 -3.57 0.50
N GLU A 11 -8.05 -3.87 0.24
CA GLU A 11 -8.50 -5.23 -0.07
C GLU A 11 -7.92 -5.74 -1.40
N ALA A 12 -7.79 -4.87 -2.41
CA ALA A 12 -7.24 -5.19 -3.72
C ALA A 12 -5.76 -5.61 -3.61
N VAL A 13 -4.94 -4.87 -2.87
CA VAL A 13 -3.53 -5.23 -2.64
C VAL A 13 -3.42 -6.56 -1.90
N ARG A 14 -4.28 -6.82 -0.90
CA ARG A 14 -4.33 -8.13 -0.22
C ARG A 14 -4.68 -9.26 -1.20
N LEU A 15 -5.61 -9.02 -2.13
CA LEU A 15 -5.94 -9.97 -3.18
C LEU A 15 -4.73 -10.23 -4.09
N LEU A 16 -4.03 -9.18 -4.53
CA LEU A 16 -2.83 -9.30 -5.37
C LEU A 16 -1.76 -10.16 -4.70
N HIS A 17 -1.50 -9.97 -3.40
CA HIS A 17 -0.58 -10.82 -2.65
C HIS A 17 -1.01 -12.29 -2.66
N ARG A 18 -2.29 -12.59 -2.46
CA ARG A 18 -2.83 -13.97 -2.53
C ARG A 18 -2.71 -14.58 -3.92
N MET A 19 -2.72 -13.76 -4.97
CA MET A 19 -2.56 -14.18 -6.36
C MET A 19 -1.09 -14.35 -6.78
N GLY A 20 -0.14 -14.12 -5.87
CA GLY A 20 1.30 -14.28 -6.12
C GLY A 20 2.01 -13.01 -6.60
N TYR A 21 1.36 -11.84 -6.57
CA TYR A 21 2.01 -10.56 -6.84
C TYR A 21 2.67 -10.03 -5.57
N ALA A 22 3.63 -10.78 -5.03
CA ALA A 22 4.28 -10.49 -3.76
C ALA A 22 5.16 -9.23 -3.79
N GLY A 23 5.49 -8.70 -4.97
CA GLY A 23 6.27 -7.47 -5.12
C GLY A 23 5.50 -6.18 -4.83
N VAL A 24 4.19 -6.23 -4.61
CA VAL A 24 3.39 -5.01 -4.36
C VAL A 24 3.60 -4.51 -2.93
N ARG A 25 3.98 -3.24 -2.78
CA ARG A 25 3.96 -2.52 -1.50
C ARG A 25 3.12 -1.25 -1.60
N VAL A 26 2.72 -0.74 -0.44
CA VAL A 26 1.98 0.52 -0.31
C VAL A 26 2.58 1.43 0.74
N LEU A 27 2.41 2.73 0.53
CA LEU A 27 2.71 3.77 1.50
C LEU A 27 1.49 4.69 1.69
N PRO A 28 0.68 4.48 2.74
CA PRO A 28 -0.47 5.31 3.04
C PRO A 28 -0.09 6.45 4.00
N GLY A 29 -0.75 7.58 3.89
CA GLY A 29 -0.51 8.72 4.77
C GLY A 29 -1.61 9.75 4.71
N MET A 30 -1.41 10.86 5.42
CA MET A 30 -2.28 12.03 5.33
C MET A 30 -1.61 13.12 4.50
N ASN A 31 -2.41 13.93 3.83
CA ASN A 31 -1.92 15.18 3.26
C ASN A 31 -1.51 16.18 4.37
N ALA A 32 -0.77 17.22 4.00
CA ALA A 32 -0.24 18.20 4.96
C ALA A 32 -1.31 18.87 5.83
N SER A 33 -2.51 19.10 5.28
CA SER A 33 -3.63 19.69 6.02
C SER A 33 -4.37 18.68 6.91
N GLY A 34 -4.05 17.38 6.85
CA GLY A 34 -4.73 16.33 7.60
C GLY A 34 -6.19 16.09 7.18
N THR A 35 -6.60 16.56 6.01
CA THR A 35 -7.99 16.50 5.53
C THR A 35 -8.26 15.35 4.57
N ALA A 36 -7.21 14.78 3.96
CA ALA A 36 -7.34 13.71 2.99
C ALA A 36 -6.32 12.62 3.25
N TRP A 37 -6.80 11.38 3.22
CA TRP A 37 -5.96 10.20 3.21
C TRP A 37 -5.43 9.96 1.80
N ARG A 38 -4.18 9.54 1.69
CA ARG A 38 -3.51 9.23 0.43
C ARG A 38 -2.78 7.90 0.51
N ILE A 39 -2.59 7.28 -0.63
CA ILE A 39 -1.81 6.05 -0.76
C ILE A 39 -1.04 6.05 -2.08
N VAL A 40 0.18 5.57 -2.02
CA VAL A 40 0.99 5.20 -3.18
C VAL A 40 1.15 3.69 -3.17
N ILE A 41 0.99 3.06 -4.33
CA ILE A 41 1.20 1.63 -4.58
C ILE A 41 2.34 1.52 -5.57
N PHE A 42 3.32 0.67 -5.27
CA PHE A 42 4.57 0.61 -6.02
C PHE A 42 5.18 -0.80 -5.97
N ASN A 43 6.14 -1.05 -6.86
CA ASN A 43 6.89 -2.30 -6.88
C ASN A 43 8.02 -2.25 -5.84
N VAL A 44 8.18 -3.31 -5.05
CA VAL A 44 9.20 -3.42 -3.99
C VAL A 44 10.62 -3.22 -4.51
N THR A 45 10.89 -3.51 -5.79
CA THR A 45 12.20 -3.27 -6.42
C THR A 45 12.55 -1.79 -6.53
N GLU A 46 11.56 -0.89 -6.40
CA GLU A 46 11.72 0.56 -6.45
C GLU A 46 11.72 1.19 -5.05
N TRP A 47 11.82 0.35 -4.01
CA TRP A 47 11.88 0.76 -2.62
C TRP A 47 13.16 1.54 -2.31
N ASP A 48 13.02 2.70 -1.68
CA ASP A 48 14.14 3.48 -1.16
C ASP A 48 14.52 3.02 0.25
N ASN A 49 15.67 2.36 0.38
CA ASN A 49 16.20 1.97 1.69
C ASN A 49 16.62 3.16 2.56
N ALA A 50 16.85 4.35 1.98
CA ALA A 50 17.15 5.57 2.72
C ALA A 50 15.89 6.31 3.19
N SER A 51 14.70 5.94 2.68
CA SER A 51 13.45 6.56 3.10
C SER A 51 13.02 6.04 4.47
N GLN A 52 12.88 6.95 5.44
CA GLN A 52 12.38 6.64 6.79
C GLN A 52 11.04 5.88 6.77
N PHE A 53 10.17 6.20 5.81
CA PHE A 53 8.83 5.62 5.71
C PHE A 53 8.72 4.54 4.63
N GLY A 54 9.81 4.27 3.90
CA GLY A 54 9.80 3.31 2.80
C GLY A 54 9.08 3.80 1.55
N ALA A 55 9.20 5.09 1.23
CA ALA A 55 8.69 5.64 -0.01
C ALA A 55 9.43 5.04 -1.22
N PRO A 56 8.78 4.90 -2.38
CA PRO A 56 9.50 4.57 -3.60
C PRO A 56 10.42 5.73 -4.01
N PHE A 57 11.60 5.41 -4.53
CA PHE A 57 12.49 6.40 -5.17
C PHE A 57 12.21 6.46 -6.67
N GLU A 58 11.63 7.57 -7.15
CA GLU A 58 11.30 7.81 -8.57
C GLU A 58 10.73 6.55 -9.28
N PRO A 59 9.59 6.01 -8.80
CA PRO A 59 9.06 4.77 -9.34
C PRO A 59 8.75 4.91 -10.82
N ARG A 60 9.16 3.94 -11.64
CA ARG A 60 8.82 3.89 -13.07
C ARG A 60 7.33 3.68 -13.26
N GLU A 61 6.74 2.87 -12.38
CA GLU A 61 5.32 2.54 -12.36
C GLU A 61 4.80 2.68 -10.94
N SER A 62 3.75 3.48 -10.76
CA SER A 62 3.05 3.56 -9.48
C SER A 62 1.60 3.92 -9.68
N CYS A 63 0.77 3.48 -8.75
CA CYS A 63 -0.60 3.98 -8.63
C CYS A 63 -0.71 4.90 -7.44
N SER A 64 -1.50 5.96 -7.57
CA SER A 64 -1.80 6.86 -6.46
C SER A 64 -3.29 7.09 -6.28
N TYR A 65 -3.69 7.33 -5.04
CA TYR A 65 -5.06 7.71 -4.72
C TYR A 65 -5.09 8.66 -3.52
N SER A 66 -6.07 9.56 -3.53
CA SER A 66 -6.38 10.46 -2.42
C SER A 66 -7.89 10.50 -2.22
N THR A 67 -8.36 10.49 -0.98
CA THR A 67 -9.80 10.64 -0.69
C THR A 67 -10.35 11.99 -1.13
N ALA A 68 -9.50 12.99 -1.40
CA ALA A 68 -9.90 14.25 -2.01
C ALA A 68 -10.35 14.09 -3.48
N ALA A 69 -9.98 12.99 -4.14
CA ALA A 69 -10.33 12.69 -5.53
C ALA A 69 -11.64 11.89 -5.66
N ASN A 70 -12.38 11.68 -4.56
CA ASN A 70 -13.59 10.85 -4.52
C ASN A 70 -13.35 9.44 -5.09
N ASP A 71 -14.02 9.07 -6.18
CA ASP A 71 -13.93 7.74 -6.80
C ASP A 71 -12.94 7.70 -8.00
N VAL A 72 -12.08 8.71 -8.14
CA VAL A 72 -11.04 8.77 -9.19
C VAL A 72 -9.72 8.20 -8.67
N PHE A 73 -9.30 7.07 -9.26
CA PHE A 73 -8.05 6.39 -9.00
C PHE A 73 -6.98 6.75 -10.03
N ASN A 74 -5.72 6.83 -9.60
CA ASN A 74 -4.56 7.21 -10.42
C ASN A 74 -4.76 8.49 -11.26
N ASN A 75 -5.56 9.44 -10.77
CA ASN A 75 -5.94 10.71 -11.43
C ASN A 75 -6.78 10.59 -12.71
N HIS A 76 -7.06 9.40 -13.23
CA HIS A 76 -7.77 9.24 -14.51
C HIS A 76 -8.74 8.06 -14.60
N ILE A 77 -8.72 7.13 -13.66
CA ILE A 77 -9.60 5.96 -13.64
C ILE A 77 -10.80 6.26 -12.75
N GLN A 78 -11.96 6.54 -13.36
CA GLN A 78 -13.20 6.74 -12.62
C GLN A 78 -13.85 5.40 -12.29
N PHE A 79 -14.01 5.10 -11.00
CA PHE A 79 -14.77 3.93 -10.55
C PHE A 79 -16.23 4.29 -10.23
N PRO A 80 -17.16 3.32 -10.34
CA PRO A 80 -18.48 3.47 -9.73
C PRO A 80 -18.37 3.37 -8.21
N SER A 81 -19.31 3.97 -7.48
CA SER A 81 -19.24 4.03 -6.01
C SER A 81 -19.34 2.65 -5.33
N ASP A 82 -19.91 1.64 -6.01
CA ASP A 82 -20.01 0.26 -5.54
C ASP A 82 -18.89 -0.66 -6.04
N VAL A 83 -17.79 -0.09 -6.54
CA VAL A 83 -16.65 -0.83 -7.10
C VAL A 83 -16.17 -1.98 -6.21
N SER A 84 -15.87 -3.11 -6.85
CA SER A 84 -15.31 -4.28 -6.19
C SER A 84 -13.78 -4.15 -6.05
N TYR A 85 -13.20 -4.75 -5.00
CA TYR A 85 -11.75 -4.79 -4.84
C TYR A 85 -11.06 -5.61 -5.95
N VAL A 86 -11.78 -6.51 -6.63
CA VAL A 86 -11.28 -7.28 -7.78
C VAL A 86 -11.01 -6.34 -8.95
N THR A 87 -11.97 -5.48 -9.28
CA THR A 87 -11.82 -4.48 -10.36
C THR A 87 -10.69 -3.49 -10.05
N VAL A 88 -10.54 -3.09 -8.79
CA VAL A 88 -9.42 -2.23 -8.36
C VAL A 88 -8.07 -2.97 -8.53
N ALA A 89 -7.99 -4.26 -8.21
CA ALA A 89 -6.78 -5.06 -8.40
C ALA A 89 -6.39 -5.18 -9.87
N GLU A 90 -7.36 -5.38 -10.76
CA GLU A 90 -7.14 -5.40 -12.21
C GLU A 90 -6.60 -4.06 -12.72
N ALA A 91 -7.16 -2.94 -12.25
CA ALA A 91 -6.67 -1.62 -12.60
C ALA A 91 -5.21 -1.40 -12.14
N ILE A 92 -4.86 -1.82 -10.92
CA ILE A 92 -3.47 -1.74 -10.42
C ILE A 92 -2.52 -2.51 -11.35
N LEU A 93 -2.89 -3.73 -11.77
CA LEU A 93 -2.04 -4.53 -12.66
C LEU A 93 -1.94 -3.94 -14.07
N SER A 94 -3.00 -3.29 -14.56
CA SER A 94 -3.00 -2.59 -15.84
C SER A 94 -2.04 -1.40 -15.84
N GLU A 95 -2.00 -0.67 -14.74
CA GLU A 95 -1.16 0.53 -14.56
C GLU A 95 0.30 0.19 -14.21
N MET A 96 0.55 -1.04 -13.73
CA MET A 96 1.86 -1.50 -13.28
C MET A 96 2.26 -2.83 -13.93
N PRO A 97 2.42 -2.88 -15.27
CA PRO A 97 2.69 -4.12 -16.01
C PRO A 97 4.02 -4.79 -15.66
N SER A 98 4.97 -4.08 -15.04
CA SER A 98 6.23 -4.66 -14.58
C SER A 98 6.06 -5.61 -13.38
N ILE A 99 4.94 -5.54 -12.64
CA ILE A 99 4.69 -6.42 -11.51
C ILE A 99 4.37 -7.83 -12.02
N GLN A 100 5.28 -8.76 -11.73
CA GLN A 100 5.13 -10.16 -12.10
C GLN A 100 4.66 -11.02 -10.93
N ARG A 101 3.95 -12.11 -11.27
CA ARG A 101 3.72 -13.19 -10.31
C ARG A 101 5.03 -13.86 -9.98
N THR A 102 5.26 -14.09 -8.70
CA THR A 102 6.49 -14.65 -8.17
C THR A 102 6.14 -15.60 -7.02
N ALA A 103 7.04 -16.54 -6.75
CA ALA A 103 6.99 -17.24 -5.47
C ALA A 103 7.22 -16.21 -4.35
N LEU A 104 6.51 -16.37 -3.23
CA LEU A 104 6.64 -15.52 -2.04
C LEU A 104 8.12 -15.31 -1.64
N SER A 105 8.91 -16.39 -1.69
CA SER A 105 10.32 -16.37 -1.29
C SER A 105 11.23 -15.65 -2.28
N ALA A 106 10.81 -15.51 -3.54
CA ALA A 106 11.64 -14.93 -4.59
C ALA A 106 11.75 -13.41 -4.49
N THR A 107 10.82 -12.73 -3.83
CA THR A 107 10.82 -11.27 -3.71
C THR A 107 11.43 -10.77 -2.42
N GLY A 108 11.79 -11.63 -1.47
CA GLY A 108 12.20 -11.21 -0.12
C GLY A 108 11.10 -10.43 0.64
N ASN A 109 9.84 -10.48 0.16
CA ASN A 109 8.74 -9.67 0.67
C ASN A 109 7.72 -10.48 1.50
N GLU A 110 8.06 -11.70 1.90
CA GLU A 110 7.14 -12.63 2.57
C GLU A 110 6.58 -12.05 3.88
N GLU A 111 7.45 -11.54 4.74
CA GLU A 111 7.07 -10.97 6.03
C GLU A 111 6.13 -9.77 5.84
N TYR A 112 6.38 -8.95 4.82
CA TYR A 112 5.50 -7.84 4.46
C TYR A 112 4.13 -8.33 4.02
N VAL A 113 4.04 -9.37 3.20
CA VAL A 113 2.76 -9.94 2.76
C VAL A 113 1.96 -10.46 3.97
N CYS A 114 2.62 -11.13 4.91
CA CYS A 114 1.99 -11.59 6.15
C CYS A 114 1.52 -10.41 7.02
N TRP A 115 2.37 -9.40 7.20
CA TRP A 115 2.05 -8.18 7.92
C TRP A 115 0.88 -7.42 7.28
N TYR A 116 0.87 -7.31 5.95
CA TYR A 116 -0.18 -6.63 5.19
C TYR A 116 -1.53 -7.34 5.32
N ALA A 117 -1.53 -8.68 5.36
CA ALA A 117 -2.75 -9.44 5.60
C ALA A 117 -3.37 -9.13 6.97
N GLN A 118 -2.55 -8.85 8.00
CA GLN A 118 -3.02 -8.40 9.32
C GLN A 118 -3.57 -6.98 9.25
N LEU A 119 -2.84 -6.06 8.61
CA LEU A 119 -3.29 -4.68 8.39
C LEU A 119 -4.66 -4.64 7.70
N ALA A 120 -4.78 -5.30 6.55
CA ALA A 120 -6.01 -5.31 5.77
C ALA A 120 -7.19 -5.94 6.53
N SER A 121 -6.94 -6.90 7.42
CA SER A 121 -8.00 -7.48 8.26
C SER A 121 -8.50 -6.49 9.32
N GLN A 122 -7.61 -5.65 9.88
CA GLN A 122 -7.99 -4.60 10.82
C GLN A 122 -8.76 -3.47 10.12
N VAL A 123 -8.27 -3.01 8.96
CA VAL A 123 -8.96 -1.99 8.14
C VAL A 123 -10.37 -2.43 7.79
N HIS A 124 -10.54 -3.69 7.36
CA HIS A 124 -11.87 -4.23 7.05
C HIS A 124 -12.80 -4.27 8.26
N GLY A 125 -12.30 -4.68 9.44
CA GLY A 125 -13.11 -4.76 10.65
C GLY A 125 -13.51 -3.41 11.24
N LEU A 126 -12.65 -2.39 11.11
CA LEU A 126 -12.83 -1.09 11.75
C LEU A 126 -13.35 -0.01 10.80
N SER A 127 -13.27 -0.24 9.48
CA SER A 127 -13.50 0.78 8.45
C SER A 127 -12.62 2.03 8.61
N ASP A 128 -11.43 1.84 9.16
CA ASP A 128 -10.44 2.88 9.43
C ASP A 128 -9.20 2.67 8.58
N LEU A 129 -8.63 3.77 8.06
CA LEU A 129 -7.52 3.74 7.11
C LEU A 129 -6.16 3.80 7.82
N PRO A 130 -5.14 3.06 7.32
CA PRO A 130 -3.81 3.07 7.90
C PRO A 130 -3.08 4.37 7.56
N ILE A 131 -2.28 4.90 8.47
CA ILE A 131 -1.51 6.13 8.29
C ILE A 131 -0.07 5.86 8.71
N ALA A 132 0.84 5.84 7.73
CA ALA A 132 2.26 5.65 7.96
C ALA A 132 2.96 6.96 8.33
N TYR A 133 2.45 8.10 7.83
CA TYR A 133 3.04 9.41 8.06
C TYR A 133 2.01 10.54 7.95
N ALA A 134 2.27 11.62 8.69
CA ALA A 134 1.70 12.96 8.51
C ALA A 134 2.67 13.99 9.11
N ASP A 135 2.62 15.24 8.66
CA ASP A 135 3.58 16.28 9.09
C ASP A 135 3.56 16.59 10.61
N TYR A 136 2.53 16.11 11.32
CA TYR A 136 2.36 16.24 12.78
C TYR A 136 2.25 14.88 13.50
N PHE A 137 2.56 13.79 12.81
CA PHE A 137 2.38 12.42 13.30
C PHE A 137 3.69 11.88 13.85
N ASP A 138 3.65 11.40 15.09
CA ASP A 138 4.72 10.59 15.68
C ASP A 138 4.51 9.13 15.29
N ASP A 139 5.35 8.63 14.39
CA ASP A 139 5.32 7.26 13.89
C ASP A 139 6.16 6.29 14.73
N THR A 140 6.81 6.73 15.82
CA THR A 140 7.77 5.93 16.60
C THR A 140 7.28 4.52 16.99
N ASP A 141 5.97 4.36 17.23
CA ASP A 141 5.33 3.10 17.64
C ASP A 141 4.67 2.32 16.48
N GLY A 142 4.93 2.69 15.22
CA GLY A 142 4.31 2.10 14.03
C GLY A 142 3.15 2.92 13.45
N TRP A 143 2.49 2.33 12.45
CA TRP A 143 1.42 2.99 11.69
C TRP A 143 0.14 3.07 12.52
N ALA A 144 -0.53 4.23 12.48
CA ALA A 144 -1.86 4.36 13.08
C ALA A 144 -2.92 3.69 12.20
N ILE A 145 -3.97 3.15 12.80
CA ILE A 145 -5.16 2.67 12.11
C ILE A 145 -6.33 3.58 12.50
N GLY A 146 -6.74 4.46 11.60
CA GLY A 146 -7.76 5.48 11.88
C GLY A 146 -7.16 6.74 12.51
N TRP A 147 -7.49 7.89 11.94
CA TRP A 147 -7.02 9.18 12.45
C TRP A 147 -7.58 9.48 13.84
N GLY A 148 -6.71 9.78 14.79
CA GLY A 148 -7.09 10.04 16.19
C GLY A 148 -7.43 8.77 17.00
N SER A 149 -7.27 7.58 16.43
CA SER A 149 -7.36 6.34 17.19
C SER A 149 -6.09 6.09 18.01
N ARG A 150 -6.19 5.27 19.07
CA ARG A 150 -5.03 4.77 19.82
C ARG A 150 -4.48 3.45 19.27
N GLN A 151 -5.06 2.96 18.17
CA GLN A 151 -4.67 1.67 17.59
C GLN A 151 -3.51 1.87 16.63
N ARG A 152 -2.47 1.07 16.83
CA ARG A 152 -1.29 1.04 15.99
C ARG A 152 -0.99 -0.39 15.55
N ILE A 153 -0.40 -0.51 14.37
CA ILE A 153 0.25 -1.71 13.90
C ILE A 153 1.76 -1.44 13.84
N PRO A 154 2.63 -2.39 14.21
CA PRO A 154 4.08 -2.21 14.07
C PRO A 154 4.46 -1.77 12.65
N HIS A 155 5.61 -1.11 12.51
CA HIS A 155 6.13 -0.75 11.19
C HIS A 155 6.19 -1.97 10.26
N PRO A 156 5.96 -1.77 8.94
CA PRO A 156 6.15 -2.84 7.98
C PRO A 156 7.61 -3.33 8.02
N PRO A 157 7.85 -4.62 7.78
CA PRO A 157 9.20 -5.15 7.64
C PRO A 157 9.99 -4.40 6.56
N THR A 158 11.23 -4.02 6.89
CA THR A 158 12.16 -3.40 5.94
C THR A 158 12.39 -4.36 4.78
N TYR A 159 12.35 -3.85 3.55
CA TYR A 159 12.77 -4.64 2.42
C TYR A 159 14.29 -4.76 2.42
N ILE A 160 14.81 -5.99 2.38
CA ILE A 160 16.22 -6.24 2.11
C ILE A 160 16.25 -6.92 0.76
N ALA A 161 16.81 -6.23 -0.24
CA ALA A 161 17.01 -6.84 -1.55
C ALA A 161 17.81 -8.13 -1.36
N VAL A 162 17.26 -9.25 -1.82
CA VAL A 162 18.00 -10.51 -1.84
C VAL A 162 19.19 -10.22 -2.73
N ALA A 163 20.40 -10.25 -2.14
CA ALA A 163 21.62 -10.10 -2.92
C ALA A 163 21.56 -11.17 -4.01
N GLU A 164 21.51 -10.76 -5.28
CA GLU A 164 21.86 -11.68 -6.35
C GLU A 164 23.24 -12.20 -5.98
N GLU A 165 23.34 -13.48 -5.65
CA GLU A 165 24.63 -14.14 -5.59
C GLU A 165 25.24 -13.91 -6.97
N ALA A 166 26.18 -12.96 -7.02
CA ALA A 166 26.98 -12.68 -8.19
C ALA A 166 27.64 -14.01 -8.58
N SER A 167 27.03 -14.68 -9.56
CA SER A 167 27.62 -15.86 -10.16
C SER A 167 28.95 -15.43 -10.75
N LYS A 168 30.01 -16.01 -10.17
CA LYS A 168 31.40 -15.93 -10.63
C LYS A 168 31.55 -16.32 -12.10
#